data_AF-A0A1Y3DLJ2-F1
#
_entry.id   AF-A0A1Y3DLJ2-F1
#
_cell.length_a   1.000
_cell.length_b   1.000
_cell.length_c   1.000
_cell.angle_alpha   90.00
_cell.angle_beta   90.00
_cell.angle_gamma   90.00
#
_symmetry.space_group_name_H-M   'P 1'
#
loop_
_entity.id
_entity.type
_entity.pdbx_description
1 polymer ?
#
loop_
_entity_poly.entity_id
_entity_poly.type
_entity_poly.pdbx_seq_one_letter_code
_entity_poly.pdbx_strand_id
1 'polypeptide(L)'
;MKLFFFSFALVYLLVVNNVNCLFKNFISGFYCNDENCYGILGVSEKASVSEIRSSYHRHLMNMKNSYDLEKKKRILKAYTVLANKRTRKYYDFFLKNPNSILNVIYLIFYYLFKLIKVIIALIIIGVLLCGFQYLNNKYEMKRRVHKLSKNKAFKKEVQNRIGLKHPDFRTYEMAMKKKIEEDIEIEVAHEMGLTYKKKDEQFAFSDLIIVKFFILPKQIICYVLWNIKWLIKYHILNNEYDEGDKLYITRKCLNIPAYRWDALSDEDKKILLKKKLWVKEIQDEFFEEQMEKERLNKISSAKYKKQMRMKKKGTSFNYND
;
A
#
# COMPACT_ATOMS: atom_id res chain seq x y z
N MET A 1 -16.73 -58.04 22.86
CA MET A 1 -17.05 -56.63 23.25
C MET A 1 -16.08 -56.00 24.26
N LYS A 2 -15.54 -56.71 25.27
CA LYS A 2 -14.58 -56.13 26.25
C LYS A 2 -13.23 -55.67 25.66
N LEU A 3 -12.69 -56.36 24.63
CA LEU A 3 -11.42 -56.00 23.98
C LEU A 3 -11.48 -54.70 23.15
N PHE A 4 -12.62 -54.45 22.47
CA PHE A 4 -12.81 -53.22 21.69
C PHE A 4 -12.99 -51.99 22.60
N PHE A 5 -13.64 -52.14 23.75
CA PHE A 5 -13.77 -51.05 24.73
C PHE A 5 -12.42 -50.66 25.34
N PHE A 6 -11.55 -51.64 25.60
CA PHE A 6 -10.18 -51.41 26.06
C PHE A 6 -9.33 -50.70 25.00
N SER A 7 -9.48 -51.07 23.72
CA SER A 7 -8.79 -50.42 22.59
C SER A 7 -9.24 -48.98 22.40
N PHE A 8 -10.54 -48.67 22.48
CA PHE A 8 -11.04 -47.30 22.37
C PHE A 8 -10.65 -46.44 23.58
N ALA A 9 -10.65 -46.99 24.79
CA ALA A 9 -10.17 -46.29 25.99
C ALA A 9 -8.66 -46.00 25.91
N LEU A 10 -7.87 -46.93 25.39
CA LEU A 10 -6.41 -46.78 25.23
C LEU A 10 -6.07 -45.78 24.12
N VAL A 11 -6.80 -45.79 22.99
CA VAL A 11 -6.68 -44.77 21.93
C VAL A 11 -7.13 -43.40 22.44
N TYR A 12 -8.24 -43.31 23.17
CA TYR A 12 -8.69 -42.04 23.79
C TYR A 12 -7.66 -41.49 24.78
N LEU A 13 -7.09 -42.35 25.65
CA LEU A 13 -6.02 -41.95 26.58
C LEU A 13 -4.75 -41.50 25.84
N LEU A 14 -4.36 -42.18 24.77
CA LEU A 14 -3.20 -41.80 23.95
C LEU A 14 -3.44 -40.48 23.20
N VAL A 15 -4.65 -40.23 22.71
CA VAL A 15 -5.02 -38.98 22.04
C VAL A 15 -5.08 -37.83 23.04
N VAL A 16 -5.76 -37.99 24.18
CA VAL A 16 -5.89 -36.94 25.21
C VAL A 16 -4.52 -36.60 25.83
N ASN A 17 -3.65 -37.58 26.08
CA ASN A 17 -2.31 -37.33 26.60
C ASN A 17 -1.41 -36.61 25.58
N ASN A 18 -1.45 -36.99 24.30
CA ASN A 18 -0.68 -36.32 23.25
C ASN A 18 -1.16 -34.88 23.02
N VAL A 19 -2.48 -34.66 23.06
CA VAL A 19 -3.08 -33.33 22.90
C VAL A 19 -2.71 -32.43 24.09
N ASN A 20 -2.79 -32.93 25.33
CA ASN A 20 -2.35 -32.18 26.52
C ASN A 20 -0.85 -31.87 26.50
N CYS A 21 -0.02 -32.79 26.00
CA CYS A 21 1.42 -32.57 25.83
C CYS A 21 1.72 -31.49 24.79
N LEU A 22 1.06 -31.54 23.62
CA LEU A 22 1.18 -30.53 22.56
C LEU A 22 0.76 -29.14 23.05
N PHE A 23 -0.36 -29.05 23.78
CA PHE A 23 -0.80 -27.79 24.37
C PHE A 23 0.17 -27.25 25.42
N LYS A 24 0.71 -28.13 26.28
CA LYS A 24 1.74 -27.74 27.25
C LYS A 24 2.99 -27.20 26.57
N ASN A 25 3.45 -27.83 25.50
CA ASN A 25 4.62 -27.39 24.72
C ASN A 25 4.37 -26.06 23.98
N PHE A 26 3.16 -25.85 23.47
CA PHE A 26 2.79 -24.59 22.82
C PHE A 26 2.72 -23.41 23.82
N ILE A 27 2.10 -23.63 24.98
CA ILE A 27 1.98 -22.58 26.01
C ILE A 27 3.32 -22.27 26.67
N SER A 28 4.13 -23.29 27.00
CA SER A 28 5.49 -23.09 27.50
C SER A 28 6.34 -22.32 26.49
N GLY A 29 6.23 -22.67 25.20
CA GLY A 29 6.83 -21.95 24.08
C GLY A 29 6.44 -20.47 23.97
N PHE A 30 5.29 -20.04 24.50
CA PHE A 30 4.93 -18.62 24.60
C PHE A 30 5.62 -17.90 25.75
N TYR A 31 5.77 -18.57 26.90
CA TYR A 31 6.43 -18.02 28.09
C TYR A 31 7.95 -18.23 28.03
N CYS A 32 8.56 -18.88 29.01
CA CYS A 32 10.01 -19.08 29.08
C CYS A 32 10.44 -20.50 28.69
N ASN A 33 9.67 -21.14 27.81
CA ASN A 33 9.82 -22.56 27.46
C ASN A 33 9.74 -23.39 28.76
N ASP A 34 10.72 -24.26 29.00
CA ASP A 34 10.78 -25.12 30.19
C ASP A 34 11.41 -24.41 31.41
N GLU A 35 11.99 -23.23 31.23
CA GLU A 35 12.59 -22.45 32.31
C GLU A 35 11.54 -21.53 32.99
N ASN A 36 11.68 -21.29 34.29
CA ASN A 36 10.83 -20.33 34.99
C ASN A 36 11.29 -18.89 34.68
N CYS A 37 10.37 -18.03 34.21
CA CYS A 37 10.66 -16.62 33.90
C CYS A 37 11.18 -15.83 35.12
N TYR A 38 10.72 -16.18 36.33
CA TYR A 38 11.23 -15.61 37.58
C TYR A 38 12.68 -16.03 37.83
N GLY A 39 13.00 -17.30 37.53
CA GLY A 39 14.35 -17.86 37.61
C GLY A 39 15.32 -17.19 36.63
N ILE A 40 14.92 -16.99 35.38
CA ILE A 40 15.74 -16.32 34.35
C ILE A 40 16.13 -14.90 34.80
N LEU A 41 15.21 -14.16 35.42
CA LEU A 41 15.49 -12.82 35.93
C LEU A 41 16.06 -12.82 37.35
N GLY A 42 16.09 -13.95 38.06
CA GLY A 42 16.56 -14.02 39.45
C GLY A 42 15.72 -13.18 40.42
N VAL A 43 14.40 -13.12 40.21
CA VAL A 43 13.47 -12.34 41.04
C VAL A 43 12.38 -13.23 41.63
N SER A 44 11.85 -12.86 42.80
CA SER A 44 10.78 -13.61 43.47
C SER A 44 9.43 -13.44 42.78
N GLU A 45 8.51 -14.41 42.95
CA GLU A 45 7.11 -14.32 42.52
C GLU A 45 6.38 -13.12 43.14
N LYS A 46 6.84 -12.62 44.30
CA LYS A 46 6.29 -11.43 44.96
C LYS A 46 6.96 -10.12 44.55
N ALA A 47 7.96 -10.17 43.66
CA ALA A 47 8.76 -9.00 43.30
C ALA A 47 7.90 -7.89 42.67
N SER A 48 8.21 -6.64 42.98
CA SER A 48 7.54 -5.48 42.39
C SER A 48 7.93 -5.27 40.92
N VAL A 49 7.15 -4.49 40.16
CA VAL A 49 7.46 -4.19 38.74
C VAL A 49 8.78 -3.42 38.62
N SER A 50 9.10 -2.57 39.59
CA SER A 50 10.38 -1.84 39.67
C SER A 50 11.55 -2.79 39.90
N GLU A 51 11.41 -3.79 40.76
CA GLU A 51 12.44 -4.82 40.98
C GLU A 51 12.69 -5.65 39.71
N ILE A 52 11.62 -6.10 39.04
CA ILE A 52 11.71 -6.84 37.77
C ILE A 52 12.45 -6.02 36.71
N ARG A 53 12.11 -4.73 36.59
CA ARG A 53 12.76 -3.81 35.65
C ARG A 53 14.24 -3.59 36.00
N SER A 54 14.54 -3.42 37.28
CA SER A 54 15.91 -3.23 37.77
C SER A 54 16.78 -4.47 37.51
N SER A 55 16.23 -5.66 37.75
CA SER A 55 16.92 -6.91 37.46
C SER A 55 17.19 -7.08 35.96
N TYR A 56 16.20 -6.80 35.11
CA TYR A 56 16.37 -6.82 33.66
C TYR A 56 17.51 -5.89 33.19
N HIS A 57 17.57 -4.67 33.70
CA HIS A 57 18.67 -3.74 33.36
C HIS A 57 20.03 -4.25 33.85
N ARG A 58 20.10 -4.85 35.05
CA ARG A 58 21.34 -5.47 35.56
C ARG A 58 21.85 -6.57 34.65
N HIS A 59 20.96 -7.46 34.20
CA HIS A 59 21.28 -8.51 33.24
C HIS A 59 21.80 -7.97 31.90
N LEU A 60 21.18 -6.91 31.37
CA LEU A 60 21.66 -6.26 30.15
C LEU A 60 23.04 -5.61 30.31
N MET A 61 23.31 -4.98 31.45
CA MET A 61 24.62 -4.35 31.72
C MET A 61 25.73 -5.40 31.83
N ASN A 62 25.45 -6.52 32.49
CA ASN A 62 26.40 -7.62 32.60
C ASN A 62 26.71 -8.28 31.24
N MET A 63 25.80 -8.16 30.26
CA MET A 63 25.99 -8.64 28.89
C MET A 63 26.70 -7.68 27.95
N LYS A 64 27.01 -6.45 28.39
CA LYS A 64 27.68 -5.47 27.52
C LYS A 64 29.05 -5.97 27.03
N ASN A 65 29.70 -6.85 27.80
CA ASN A 65 31.01 -7.43 27.48
C ASN A 65 30.93 -8.81 26.80
N SER A 66 29.74 -9.42 26.67
CA SER A 66 29.55 -10.78 26.13
C SER A 66 28.32 -10.80 25.21
N TYR A 67 28.55 -10.92 23.91
CA TYR A 67 27.48 -10.90 22.90
C TYR A 67 26.87 -12.30 22.71
N ASP A 68 25.93 -12.67 23.58
CA ASP A 68 25.10 -13.87 23.43
C ASP A 68 23.67 -13.46 23.06
N LEU A 69 23.32 -13.67 21.79
CA LEU A 69 21.99 -13.34 21.24
C LEU A 69 20.88 -14.21 21.84
N GLU A 70 21.14 -15.49 22.12
CA GLU A 70 20.14 -16.41 22.64
C GLU A 70 19.81 -16.10 24.09
N LYS A 71 20.84 -15.86 24.91
CA LYS A 71 20.65 -15.46 26.31
C LYS A 71 19.93 -14.12 26.43
N LYS A 72 20.27 -13.17 25.55
CA LYS A 72 19.55 -11.89 25.45
C LYS A 72 18.08 -12.09 25.08
N LYS A 73 17.76 -12.96 24.12
CA LYS A 73 16.38 -13.30 23.75
C LYS A 73 15.61 -13.92 24.92
N ARG A 74 16.22 -14.85 25.68
CA ARG A 74 15.62 -15.48 26.86
C ARG A 74 15.25 -14.46 27.94
N ILE A 75 16.18 -13.58 28.29
CA ILE A 75 15.97 -12.52 29.30
C ILE A 75 14.91 -11.53 28.84
N LEU A 76 14.95 -11.12 27.57
CA LEU A 76 13.93 -10.24 27.02
C LEU A 76 12.55 -10.89 27.12
N LYS A 77 12.44 -12.18 26.79
CA LYS A 77 11.19 -12.94 26.87
C LYS A 77 10.66 -12.97 28.30
N ALA A 78 11.49 -13.36 29.27
CA ALA A 78 11.13 -13.36 30.69
C ALA A 78 10.67 -11.98 31.19
N TYR A 79 11.40 -10.92 30.81
CA TYR A 79 10.99 -9.55 31.12
C TYR A 79 9.66 -9.17 30.48
N THR A 80 9.43 -9.49 29.20
CA THR A 80 8.15 -9.15 28.53
C THR A 80 6.93 -9.82 29.17
N VAL A 81 7.09 -11.06 29.66
CA VAL A 81 6.05 -11.80 30.38
C VAL A 81 5.77 -11.16 31.73
N LEU A 82 6.81 -10.84 32.50
CA LEU A 82 6.70 -10.38 33.89
C LEU A 82 6.45 -8.86 34.04
N ALA A 83 6.84 -8.05 33.06
CA ALA A 83 6.73 -6.59 33.12
C ALA A 83 5.28 -6.10 33.08
N ASN A 84 4.40 -6.79 32.35
CA ASN A 84 3.00 -6.42 32.25
C ASN A 84 2.16 -7.20 33.28
N LYS A 85 1.44 -6.47 34.13
CA LYS A 85 0.61 -7.02 35.22
C LYS A 85 -0.40 -8.07 34.72
N ARG A 86 -0.95 -7.91 33.51
CA ARG A 86 -1.94 -8.84 32.95
C ARG A 86 -1.28 -10.15 32.48
N THR A 87 -0.16 -10.08 31.77
CA THR A 87 0.58 -11.26 31.31
C THR A 87 1.20 -12.01 32.48
N ARG A 88 1.73 -11.31 33.48
CA ARG A 88 2.22 -11.89 34.73
C ARG A 88 1.13 -12.67 35.45
N LYS A 89 -0.09 -12.12 35.56
CA LYS A 89 -1.24 -12.83 36.15
C LYS A 89 -1.56 -14.14 35.41
N TYR A 90 -1.50 -14.15 34.09
CA TYR A 90 -1.72 -15.37 33.30
C TYR A 90 -0.57 -16.37 33.49
N TYR A 91 0.67 -15.89 33.60
CA TYR A 91 1.82 -16.73 33.87
C TYR A 91 1.76 -17.36 35.27
N ASP A 92 1.43 -16.58 36.31
CA ASP A 92 1.26 -17.08 37.67
C ASP A 92 0.12 -18.10 37.77
N PHE A 93 -0.96 -17.90 37.00
CA PHE A 93 -2.06 -18.86 36.91
C PHE A 93 -1.63 -20.14 36.16
N PHE A 94 -0.81 -20.02 35.11
CA PHE A 94 -0.22 -21.14 34.39
C PHE A 94 0.71 -21.99 35.28
N LEU A 95 1.56 -21.36 36.10
CA LEU A 95 2.44 -22.07 37.05
C LEU A 95 1.64 -22.91 38.05
N LYS A 96 0.48 -22.41 38.49
CA LYS A 96 -0.42 -23.12 39.43
C LYS A 96 -1.24 -24.20 38.76
N ASN A 97 -1.63 -24.01 37.50
CA ASN A 97 -2.56 -24.88 36.78
C ASN A 97 -2.07 -25.20 35.36
N PRO A 98 -0.95 -25.93 35.18
CA PRO A 98 -0.30 -26.09 33.87
C PRO A 98 -1.19 -26.80 32.83
N ASN A 99 -2.06 -27.71 33.27
CA ASN A 99 -2.93 -28.51 32.39
C ASN A 99 -4.33 -27.89 32.16
N SER A 100 -4.58 -26.66 32.63
CA SER A 100 -5.90 -26.03 32.49
C SER A 100 -6.08 -25.39 31.11
N ILE A 101 -7.19 -25.74 30.43
CA ILE A 101 -7.60 -25.14 29.15
C ILE A 101 -7.81 -23.61 29.28
N LEU A 102 -8.14 -23.12 30.48
CA LEU A 102 -8.34 -21.68 30.74
C LEU A 102 -7.08 -20.86 30.41
N ASN A 103 -5.87 -21.42 30.58
CA ASN A 103 -4.62 -20.75 30.18
C ASN A 103 -4.57 -20.47 28.68
N VAL A 104 -4.97 -21.45 27.87
CA VAL A 104 -5.00 -21.33 26.40
C VAL A 104 -5.98 -20.23 26.01
N ILE A 105 -7.16 -20.24 26.62
CA ILE A 105 -8.22 -19.24 26.37
C ILE A 105 -7.72 -17.83 26.72
N TYR A 106 -7.09 -17.64 27.89
CA TYR A 106 -6.55 -16.33 28.28
C TYR A 106 -5.43 -15.83 27.35
N LEU A 107 -4.56 -16.73 26.90
CA LEU A 107 -3.50 -16.42 25.95
C LEU A 107 -4.09 -15.98 24.60
N ILE A 108 -5.08 -16.72 24.09
CA ILE A 108 -5.79 -16.37 22.85
C ILE A 108 -6.45 -14.98 22.99
N PHE A 109 -7.17 -14.73 24.08
CA PHE A 109 -7.78 -13.42 24.31
C PHE A 109 -6.75 -12.29 24.39
N TYR A 110 -5.62 -12.51 25.06
CA TYR A 110 -4.54 -11.53 25.13
C TYR A 110 -4.05 -11.12 23.73
N TYR A 111 -3.83 -12.10 22.84
CA TYR A 111 -3.42 -11.84 21.46
C TYR A 111 -4.53 -11.19 20.63
N LEU A 112 -5.77 -11.62 20.77
CA LEU A 112 -6.91 -10.99 20.10
C LEU A 112 -7.01 -9.51 20.48
N PHE A 113 -6.92 -9.16 21.76
CA PHE A 113 -6.91 -7.76 22.18
C PHE A 113 -5.72 -6.97 21.62
N LYS A 114 -4.55 -7.60 21.51
CA LYS A 114 -3.36 -6.96 20.91
C LYS A 114 -3.57 -6.70 19.41
N LEU A 115 -4.11 -7.68 18.69
CA LEU A 115 -4.46 -7.54 17.26
C LEU A 115 -5.53 -6.47 17.05
N ILE A 116 -6.60 -6.48 17.85
CA ILE A 116 -7.67 -5.48 17.79
C ILE A 116 -7.11 -4.06 17.96
N LYS A 117 -6.18 -3.85 18.90
CA LYS A 117 -5.52 -2.54 19.07
C LYS A 117 -4.75 -2.10 17.82
N VAL A 118 -4.04 -3.02 17.17
CA VAL A 118 -3.32 -2.74 15.93
C VAL A 118 -4.30 -2.42 14.80
N ILE A 119 -5.38 -3.20 14.68
CA ILE A 119 -6.43 -2.98 13.67
C ILE A 119 -7.09 -1.61 13.86
N ILE A 120 -7.45 -1.24 15.09
CA ILE A 120 -8.01 0.09 15.39
C ILE A 120 -7.02 1.21 15.01
N ALA A 121 -5.74 1.05 15.35
CA ALA A 121 -4.72 2.03 14.97
C ALA A 121 -4.60 2.18 13.44
N LEU A 122 -4.65 1.07 12.69
CA LEU A 122 -4.64 1.08 11.22
C LEU A 122 -5.89 1.74 10.64
N ILE A 123 -7.06 1.51 11.22
CA ILE A 123 -8.32 2.16 10.80
C ILE A 123 -8.21 3.68 11.01
N ILE A 124 -7.70 4.14 12.16
CA ILE A 124 -7.50 5.57 12.44
C ILE A 124 -6.57 6.20 11.40
N ILE A 125 -5.44 5.54 11.09
CA ILE A 125 -4.51 6.00 10.05
C ILE A 125 -5.22 6.06 8.68
N GLY A 126 -6.00 5.04 8.33
CA GLY A 126 -6.80 5.03 7.11
C GLY A 126 -7.75 6.22 7.01
N VAL A 127 -8.51 6.50 8.08
CA VAL A 127 -9.43 7.65 8.13
C VAL A 127 -8.68 8.98 7.97
N LEU A 128 -7.52 9.14 8.61
CA LEU A 128 -6.68 10.33 8.45
C LEU A 128 -6.20 10.50 7.00
N LEU A 129 -5.77 9.43 6.35
CA LEU A 129 -5.36 9.46 4.94
C LEU A 129 -6.53 9.82 4.01
N CYS A 130 -7.72 9.27 4.25
CA CYS A 130 -8.93 9.65 3.51
C CYS A 130 -9.29 11.13 3.71
N GLY A 131 -9.21 11.62 4.96
CA GLY A 131 -9.43 13.03 5.26
C GLY A 131 -8.42 13.96 4.56
N PHE A 132 -7.14 13.59 4.57
CA PHE A 132 -6.10 14.32 3.84
C PHE A 132 -6.34 14.32 2.33
N GLN A 133 -6.73 13.17 1.76
CA GLN A 133 -7.07 13.06 0.33
C GLN A 133 -8.25 13.95 -0.05
N TYR A 134 -9.31 14.00 0.77
CA TYR A 134 -10.45 14.89 0.56
C TYR A 134 -10.04 16.36 0.58
N LEU A 135 -9.24 16.79 1.56
CA LEU A 135 -8.75 18.16 1.65
C LEU A 135 -7.86 18.53 0.45
N ASN A 136 -6.97 17.64 0.05
CA ASN A 136 -6.11 17.84 -1.11
C ASN A 136 -6.93 17.99 -2.40
N ASN A 137 -7.93 17.14 -2.61
CA ASN A 137 -8.80 17.22 -3.77
C ASN A 137 -9.63 18.51 -3.77
N LYS A 138 -10.15 18.93 -2.62
CA LYS A 138 -10.85 20.21 -2.46
C LYS A 138 -9.94 21.39 -2.83
N TYR A 139 -8.68 21.37 -2.38
CA TYR A 139 -7.69 22.40 -2.70
C TYR A 139 -7.35 22.42 -4.20
N GLU A 140 -7.08 21.27 -4.80
CA GLU A 140 -6.78 21.16 -6.23
C GLU A 140 -7.97 21.60 -7.09
N MET A 141 -9.21 21.27 -6.71
CA MET A 141 -10.41 21.79 -7.39
C MET A 141 -10.48 23.31 -7.34
N LYS A 142 -10.31 23.91 -6.16
CA LYS A 142 -10.29 25.38 -6.03
C LYS A 142 -9.20 26.03 -6.89
N ARG A 143 -8.02 25.40 -6.95
CA ARG A 143 -6.91 25.86 -7.79
C ARG A 143 -7.24 25.75 -9.28
N ARG A 144 -7.92 24.69 -9.72
CA ARG A 144 -8.38 24.51 -11.10
C ARG A 144 -9.43 25.53 -11.50
N VAL A 145 -10.45 25.72 -10.67
CA VAL A 145 -11.48 26.76 -10.85
C VAL A 145 -10.82 28.13 -10.97
N HIS A 146 -9.88 28.47 -10.08
CA HIS A 146 -9.16 29.74 -10.14
C HIS A 146 -8.35 29.96 -11.44
N LYS A 147 -7.82 28.88 -12.04
CA LYS A 147 -7.16 28.99 -13.35
C LYS A 147 -8.16 29.20 -14.48
N LEU A 148 -9.29 28.47 -14.45
CA LEU A 148 -10.35 28.58 -15.46
C LEU A 148 -11.09 29.90 -15.36
N SER A 149 -11.27 30.46 -14.17
CA SER A 149 -11.93 31.75 -13.96
C SER A 149 -11.19 32.94 -14.57
N LYS A 150 -9.93 32.76 -14.98
CA LYS A 150 -9.21 33.76 -15.80
C LYS A 150 -9.70 33.81 -17.24
N ASN A 151 -10.30 32.73 -17.75
CA ASN A 151 -10.84 32.66 -19.10
C ASN A 151 -12.20 33.38 -19.18
N LYS A 152 -12.38 34.25 -20.18
CA LYS A 152 -13.64 34.98 -20.41
C LYS A 152 -14.80 34.04 -20.76
N ALA A 153 -14.54 32.97 -21.51
CA ALA A 153 -15.56 32.00 -21.89
C ALA A 153 -16.17 31.29 -20.66
N PHE A 154 -15.31 30.94 -19.69
CA PHE A 154 -15.72 30.33 -18.43
C PHE A 154 -16.65 31.25 -17.63
N LYS A 155 -16.26 32.53 -17.43
CA LYS A 155 -17.08 33.50 -16.70
C LYS A 155 -18.46 33.70 -17.34
N LYS A 156 -18.52 33.71 -18.67
CA LYS A 156 -19.79 33.86 -19.41
C LYS A 156 -20.73 32.68 -19.14
N GLU A 157 -20.20 31.46 -19.16
CA GLU A 157 -21.00 30.26 -18.90
C GLU A 157 -21.48 30.19 -17.44
N VAL A 158 -20.63 30.55 -16.48
CA VAL A 158 -21.03 30.63 -15.05
C VAL A 158 -22.22 31.58 -14.88
N GLN A 159 -22.16 32.78 -15.46
CA GLN A 159 -23.26 33.75 -15.39
C GLN A 159 -24.53 33.26 -16.09
N ASN A 160 -24.40 32.58 -17.23
CA ASN A 160 -25.53 31.95 -17.92
C ASN A 160 -26.21 30.90 -17.02
N ARG A 161 -25.41 30.01 -16.41
CA ARG A 161 -25.90 28.97 -15.49
C ARG A 161 -26.57 29.53 -14.25
N ILE A 162 -26.02 30.60 -13.67
CA ILE A 162 -26.65 31.32 -12.55
C ILE A 162 -28.02 31.86 -12.97
N GLY A 163 -28.11 32.54 -14.13
CA GLY A 163 -29.37 33.09 -14.62
C GLY A 163 -30.42 32.02 -14.93
N LEU A 164 -30.01 30.83 -15.38
CA LEU A 164 -30.91 29.71 -15.68
C LEU A 164 -31.40 28.99 -14.42
N LYS A 165 -30.52 28.70 -13.46
CA LYS A 165 -30.85 27.92 -12.25
C LYS A 165 -31.42 28.76 -11.12
N HIS A 166 -31.02 30.03 -11.04
CA HIS A 166 -31.41 30.96 -9.97
C HIS A 166 -31.85 32.31 -10.57
N PRO A 167 -33.07 32.41 -11.12
CA PRO A 167 -33.56 33.67 -11.71
C PRO A 167 -33.61 34.82 -10.69
N ASP A 168 -33.91 34.52 -9.42
CA ASP A 168 -33.95 35.49 -8.32
C ASP A 168 -32.60 35.70 -7.61
N PHE A 169 -31.49 35.30 -8.24
CA PHE A 169 -30.15 35.36 -7.63
C PHE A 169 -29.81 36.75 -7.06
N ARG A 170 -30.32 37.83 -7.66
CA ARG A 170 -30.10 39.21 -7.21
C ARG A 170 -30.75 39.53 -5.86
N THR A 171 -31.82 38.83 -5.49
CA THR A 171 -32.62 39.06 -4.29
C THR A 171 -32.07 38.32 -3.08
N TYR A 172 -31.20 37.33 -3.29
CA TYR A 172 -30.65 36.50 -2.22
C TYR A 172 -29.67 37.26 -1.32
N GLU A 173 -29.57 36.78 -0.07
CA GLU A 173 -28.56 37.24 0.87
C GLU A 173 -27.13 37.00 0.36
N MET A 174 -26.20 37.84 0.77
CA MET A 174 -24.82 37.82 0.26
C MET A 174 -24.09 36.50 0.54
N ALA A 175 -24.35 35.87 1.69
CA ALA A 175 -23.79 34.56 2.03
C ALA A 175 -24.32 33.44 1.13
N MET A 176 -25.61 33.49 0.76
CA MET A 176 -26.25 32.53 -0.13
C MET A 176 -25.79 32.70 -1.57
N LYS A 177 -25.69 33.95 -2.05
CA LYS A 177 -25.12 34.28 -3.37
C LYS A 177 -23.73 33.69 -3.57
N LYS A 178 -22.85 33.88 -2.58
CA LYS A 178 -21.47 33.38 -2.64
C LYS A 178 -21.42 31.85 -2.73
N LYS A 179 -22.25 31.14 -1.95
CA LYS A 179 -22.31 29.67 -2.01
C LYS A 179 -22.79 29.17 -3.37
N ILE A 180 -23.86 29.76 -3.89
CA ILE A 180 -24.43 29.39 -5.19
C ILE A 180 -23.44 29.65 -6.32
N GLU A 181 -22.74 30.79 -6.29
CA GLU A 181 -21.70 31.10 -7.27
C GLU A 181 -20.53 30.10 -7.19
N GLU A 182 -20.04 29.79 -5.98
CA GLU A 182 -18.99 28.77 -5.79
C GLU A 182 -19.43 27.37 -6.28
N ASP A 183 -20.66 26.95 -6.01
CA ASP A 183 -21.20 25.66 -6.43
C ASP A 183 -21.34 25.57 -7.97
N ILE A 184 -21.85 26.63 -8.61
CA ILE A 184 -21.98 26.70 -10.08
C ILE A 184 -20.61 26.82 -10.75
N GLU A 185 -19.66 27.56 -10.18
CA GLU A 185 -18.29 27.61 -10.68
C GLU A 185 -17.64 26.22 -10.69
N ILE A 186 -17.86 25.41 -9.65
CA ILE A 186 -17.36 24.03 -9.58
C ILE A 186 -18.03 23.15 -10.64
N GLU A 187 -19.35 23.27 -10.82
CA GLU A 187 -20.10 22.52 -11.84
C GLU A 187 -19.63 22.85 -13.26
N VAL A 188 -19.53 24.14 -13.60
CA VAL A 188 -19.04 24.59 -14.91
C VAL A 188 -17.57 24.22 -15.10
N ALA A 189 -16.75 24.26 -14.05
CA ALA A 189 -15.35 23.82 -14.12
C ALA A 189 -15.23 22.32 -14.35
N HIS A 190 -16.15 21.51 -13.82
CA HIS A 190 -16.23 20.09 -14.12
C HIS A 190 -16.57 19.90 -15.61
N GLU A 191 -17.65 20.51 -16.09
CA GLU A 191 -18.08 20.37 -17.49
C GLU A 191 -17.06 20.89 -18.52
N MET A 192 -16.49 22.08 -18.31
CA MET A 192 -15.46 22.62 -19.19
C MET A 192 -14.11 21.90 -19.01
N GLY A 193 -13.76 21.50 -17.79
CA GLY A 193 -12.54 20.76 -17.48
C GLY A 193 -12.50 19.37 -18.14
N LEU A 194 -13.66 18.76 -18.41
CA LEU A 194 -13.79 17.51 -19.16
C LEU A 194 -13.24 17.60 -20.60
N THR A 195 -13.10 18.79 -21.17
CA THR A 195 -12.49 18.96 -22.50
C THR A 195 -10.96 18.94 -22.48
N TYR A 196 -10.30 19.20 -21.34
CA TYR A 196 -8.83 19.32 -21.28
C TYR A 196 -8.10 18.18 -20.56
N LYS A 197 -8.80 17.22 -19.94
CA LYS A 197 -8.31 15.89 -19.55
C LYS A 197 -9.48 15.15 -18.89
N LYS A 198 -10.07 14.17 -19.58
CA LYS A 198 -11.01 13.21 -18.97
C LYS A 198 -10.23 12.26 -18.05
N LYS A 199 -9.84 12.76 -16.89
CA LYS A 199 -9.28 12.01 -15.75
C LYS A 199 -9.87 12.51 -14.43
N ASP A 200 -11.11 12.97 -14.49
CA ASP A 200 -11.94 13.22 -13.31
C ASP A 200 -13.25 12.47 -13.57
N GLU A 201 -13.23 11.16 -13.36
CA GLU A 201 -14.46 10.54 -12.89
C GLU A 201 -14.75 11.18 -11.53
N GLN A 202 -16.01 11.54 -11.28
CA GLN A 202 -16.47 11.98 -9.95
C GLN A 202 -15.80 11.10 -8.90
N PHE A 203 -15.25 11.70 -7.83
CA PHE A 203 -14.52 11.01 -6.77
C PHE A 203 -15.24 9.71 -6.36
N ALA A 204 -14.85 8.62 -7.01
CA ALA A 204 -15.52 7.35 -6.86
C ALA A 204 -14.89 6.68 -5.65
N PHE A 205 -15.63 5.83 -4.96
CA PHE A 205 -15.07 5.06 -3.84
C PHE A 205 -13.83 4.24 -4.25
N SER A 206 -13.69 3.93 -5.56
CA SER A 206 -12.50 3.30 -6.17
C SER A 206 -11.24 4.16 -6.13
N ASP A 207 -11.35 5.48 -5.97
CA ASP A 207 -10.21 6.39 -5.93
C ASP A 207 -9.59 6.56 -4.54
N LEU A 208 -10.26 6.07 -3.50
CA LEU A 208 -9.74 6.07 -2.14
C LEU A 208 -8.44 5.26 -2.08
N ILE A 209 -7.42 5.85 -1.45
CA ILE A 209 -6.09 5.21 -1.30
C ILE A 209 -6.21 3.82 -0.66
N ILE A 210 -7.11 3.67 0.30
CA ILE A 210 -7.38 2.39 0.98
C ILE A 210 -7.88 1.35 -0.01
N VAL A 211 -8.84 1.70 -0.85
CA VAL A 211 -9.41 0.79 -1.84
C VAL A 211 -8.35 0.39 -2.88
N LYS A 212 -7.54 1.35 -3.33
CA LYS A 212 -6.37 1.07 -4.19
C LYS A 212 -5.39 0.12 -3.51
N PHE A 213 -5.07 0.33 -2.23
CA PHE A 213 -4.17 -0.54 -1.48
C PHE A 213 -4.64 -2.00 -1.44
N PHE A 214 -5.95 -2.23 -1.31
CA PHE A 214 -6.51 -3.59 -1.36
C PHE A 214 -6.59 -4.19 -2.76
N ILE A 215 -6.77 -3.38 -3.81
CA ILE A 215 -6.85 -3.85 -5.20
C ILE A 215 -5.45 -4.09 -5.81
N LEU A 216 -4.44 -3.33 -5.38
CA LEU A 216 -3.08 -3.41 -5.89
C LEU A 216 -2.48 -4.83 -5.87
N PRO A 217 -2.59 -5.63 -4.77
CA PRO A 217 -2.10 -7.01 -4.76
C PRO A 217 -2.70 -7.86 -5.87
N LYS A 218 -4.01 -7.75 -6.10
CA LYS A 218 -4.69 -8.47 -7.19
C LYS A 218 -4.13 -8.06 -8.56
N GLN A 219 -3.95 -6.76 -8.79
CA GLN A 219 -3.40 -6.25 -10.05
C GLN A 219 -1.96 -6.73 -10.28
N ILE A 220 -1.13 -6.72 -9.24
CA ILE A 220 0.26 -7.22 -9.31
C ILE A 220 0.26 -8.72 -9.62
N ILE A 221 -0.56 -9.52 -8.95
CA ILE A 221 -0.64 -10.97 -9.20
C ILE A 221 -1.09 -11.23 -10.65
N CYS A 222 -2.16 -10.58 -11.12
CA CYS A 222 -2.61 -10.73 -12.50
C CYS A 222 -1.52 -10.33 -13.50
N TYR A 223 -0.79 -9.24 -13.23
CA TYR A 223 0.32 -8.81 -14.06
C TYR A 223 1.46 -9.83 -14.08
N VAL A 224 1.86 -10.37 -12.92
CA VAL A 224 2.91 -11.39 -12.82
C VAL A 224 2.50 -12.67 -13.56
N LEU A 225 1.27 -13.15 -13.38
CA LEU A 225 0.75 -14.32 -14.09
C LEU A 225 0.73 -14.09 -15.61
N TRP A 226 0.34 -12.89 -16.04
CA TRP A 226 0.37 -12.54 -17.46
C TRP A 226 1.80 -12.54 -18.03
N ASN A 227 2.78 -12.02 -17.29
CA ASN A 227 4.20 -12.06 -17.70
C ASN A 227 4.75 -13.49 -17.74
N ILE A 228 4.42 -14.33 -16.75
CA ILE A 228 4.82 -15.75 -16.75
C ILE A 228 4.23 -16.47 -17.97
N LYS A 229 2.95 -16.25 -18.27
CA LYS A 229 2.30 -16.79 -19.46
C LYS A 229 3.02 -16.36 -20.74
N TRP A 230 3.37 -15.08 -20.85
CA TRP A 230 4.12 -14.54 -21.98
C TRP A 230 5.51 -15.15 -22.10
N LEU A 231 6.25 -15.29 -20.99
CA LEU A 231 7.57 -15.93 -20.96
C LEU A 231 7.51 -17.37 -21.47
N ILE A 232 6.55 -18.16 -20.96
CA ILE A 232 6.37 -19.54 -21.39
C ILE A 232 5.99 -19.59 -22.88
N LYS A 233 5.00 -18.79 -23.29
CA LYS A 233 4.45 -18.84 -24.64
C LYS A 233 5.44 -18.40 -25.72
N TYR A 234 6.20 -17.33 -25.46
CA TYR A 234 7.02 -16.68 -26.49
C TYR A 234 8.51 -16.97 -26.36
N HIS A 235 9.05 -17.17 -25.15
CA HIS A 235 10.47 -17.46 -24.96
C HIS A 235 10.80 -18.95 -24.83
N ILE A 236 9.91 -19.75 -24.25
CA ILE A 236 10.15 -21.20 -24.06
C ILE A 236 9.56 -21.98 -25.23
N LEU A 237 8.30 -21.71 -25.58
CA LEU A 237 7.58 -22.41 -26.64
C LEU A 237 7.84 -21.83 -28.06
N ASN A 238 8.51 -20.68 -28.16
CA ASN A 238 8.82 -20.01 -29.44
C ASN A 238 7.61 -19.86 -30.39
N ASN A 239 6.42 -19.65 -29.83
CA ASN A 239 5.23 -19.39 -30.65
C ASN A 239 5.29 -18.00 -31.27
N GLU A 240 4.62 -17.81 -32.41
CA GLU A 240 4.44 -16.48 -32.98
C GLU A 240 3.50 -15.62 -32.11
N TYR A 241 3.76 -14.31 -32.05
CA TYR A 241 2.90 -13.37 -31.33
C TYR A 241 1.47 -13.35 -31.91
N ASP A 242 0.49 -13.52 -31.03
CA ASP A 242 -0.93 -13.32 -31.38
C ASP A 242 -1.17 -11.87 -31.84
N GLU A 243 -2.23 -11.65 -32.60
CA GLU A 243 -2.61 -10.31 -33.09
C GLU A 243 -2.81 -9.30 -31.94
N GLY A 244 -3.44 -9.72 -30.83
CA GLY A 244 -3.60 -8.89 -29.63
C GLY A 244 -2.27 -8.52 -28.96
N ASP A 245 -1.31 -9.46 -28.96
CA ASP A 245 0.01 -9.24 -28.36
C ASP A 245 0.90 -8.37 -29.27
N LYS A 246 0.76 -8.50 -30.59
CA LYS A 246 1.35 -7.58 -31.60
C LYS A 246 0.84 -6.15 -31.40
N LEU A 247 -0.46 -5.96 -31.20
CA LEU A 247 -1.07 -4.66 -30.87
C LEU A 247 -0.51 -4.09 -29.57
N TYR A 248 -0.41 -4.93 -28.52
CA TYR A 248 0.13 -4.51 -27.23
C TYR A 248 1.59 -4.03 -27.34
N ILE A 249 2.46 -4.80 -28.01
CA ILE A 249 3.87 -4.45 -28.19
C ILE A 249 4.00 -3.16 -28.99
N THR A 250 3.27 -3.04 -30.10
CA THR A 250 3.27 -1.86 -30.97
C THR A 250 2.88 -0.60 -30.16
N ARG A 251 1.78 -0.68 -29.39
CA ARG A 251 1.34 0.41 -28.51
C ARG A 251 2.40 0.79 -27.48
N LYS A 252 3.04 -0.22 -26.87
CA LYS A 252 4.07 -0.04 -25.84
C LYS A 252 5.32 0.64 -26.42
N CYS A 253 5.77 0.21 -27.59
CA CYS A 253 6.93 0.79 -28.29
C CYS A 253 6.71 2.25 -28.69
N LEU A 254 5.50 2.57 -29.14
CA LEU A 254 5.11 3.95 -29.50
C LEU A 254 4.83 4.85 -28.28
N ASN A 255 4.89 4.30 -27.06
CA ASN A 255 4.59 4.99 -25.81
C ASN A 255 3.21 5.68 -25.81
N ILE A 256 2.22 5.04 -26.44
CA ILE A 256 0.85 5.56 -26.52
C ILE A 256 0.06 5.06 -25.29
N PRO A 257 -0.52 5.98 -24.48
CA PRO A 257 -1.40 5.61 -23.38
C PRO A 257 -2.60 4.78 -23.87
N ALA A 258 -3.04 3.79 -23.09
CA ALA A 258 -4.14 2.89 -23.47
C ALA A 258 -5.39 3.64 -23.96
N TYR A 259 -5.85 4.64 -23.21
CA TYR A 259 -7.04 5.44 -23.59
C TYR A 259 -6.92 6.10 -24.97
N ARG A 260 -5.71 6.53 -25.36
CA ARG A 260 -5.49 7.17 -26.66
C ARG A 260 -5.44 6.13 -27.76
N TRP A 261 -4.87 4.96 -27.46
CA TRP A 261 -4.83 3.82 -28.36
C TRP A 261 -6.23 3.29 -28.67
N ASP A 262 -7.08 3.19 -27.64
CA ASP A 262 -8.44 2.67 -27.78
C ASP A 262 -9.34 3.63 -28.58
N ALA A 263 -9.07 4.94 -28.52
CA ALA A 263 -9.76 5.97 -29.30
C ALA A 263 -9.32 6.05 -30.78
N LEU A 264 -8.24 5.37 -31.18
CA LEU A 264 -7.83 5.30 -32.58
C LEU A 264 -8.80 4.41 -33.37
N SER A 265 -9.03 4.77 -34.63
CA SER A 265 -9.77 3.92 -35.55
C SER A 265 -9.02 2.60 -35.80
N ASP A 266 -9.74 1.55 -36.16
CA ASP A 266 -9.11 0.26 -36.44
C ASP A 266 -8.23 0.31 -37.70
N GLU A 267 -8.52 1.24 -38.61
CA GLU A 267 -7.66 1.52 -39.78
C GLU A 267 -6.32 2.12 -39.36
N ASP A 268 -6.32 3.09 -38.45
CA ASP A 268 -5.09 3.68 -37.90
C ASP A 268 -4.26 2.63 -37.16
N LYS A 269 -4.91 1.76 -36.37
CA LYS A 269 -4.24 0.65 -35.68
C LYS A 269 -3.58 -0.30 -36.68
N LYS A 270 -4.27 -0.64 -37.78
CA LYS A 270 -3.70 -1.46 -38.87
C LYS A 270 -2.51 -0.79 -39.55
N ILE A 271 -2.56 0.51 -39.80
CA ILE A 271 -1.43 1.27 -40.35
C ILE A 271 -0.21 1.19 -39.41
N LEU A 272 -0.43 1.34 -38.09
CA LEU A 272 0.65 1.22 -37.10
C LEU A 272 1.20 -0.22 -37.01
N LEU A 273 0.35 -1.24 -37.16
CA LEU A 273 0.79 -2.64 -37.22
C LEU A 273 1.66 -2.96 -38.44
N LYS A 274 1.49 -2.26 -39.57
CA LYS A 274 2.37 -2.44 -40.76
C LYS A 274 3.85 -2.19 -40.45
N LYS A 275 4.16 -1.41 -39.40
CA LYS A 275 5.53 -1.16 -38.94
C LYS A 275 6.19 -2.39 -38.31
N LYS A 276 5.44 -3.47 -38.01
CA LYS A 276 5.97 -4.73 -37.47
C LYS A 276 6.91 -4.56 -36.27
N LEU A 277 6.59 -3.63 -35.36
CA LEU A 277 7.41 -3.27 -34.19
C LEU A 277 7.57 -4.40 -33.14
N TRP A 278 6.95 -5.55 -33.36
CA TRP A 278 7.16 -6.76 -32.55
C TRP A 278 8.37 -7.59 -33.03
N VAL A 279 8.96 -7.27 -34.18
CA VAL A 279 10.21 -7.86 -34.65
C VAL A 279 11.36 -7.08 -34.02
N LYS A 280 12.25 -7.79 -33.33
CA LYS A 280 13.33 -7.19 -32.53
C LYS A 280 14.23 -6.26 -33.34
N GLU A 281 14.62 -6.68 -34.55
CA GLU A 281 15.49 -5.88 -35.44
C GLU A 281 14.87 -4.52 -35.81
N ILE A 282 13.59 -4.53 -36.21
CA ILE A 282 12.84 -3.31 -36.56
C ILE A 282 12.58 -2.45 -35.32
N GLN A 283 12.37 -3.10 -34.18
CA GLN A 283 12.19 -2.42 -32.89
C GLN A 283 13.46 -1.67 -32.46
N ASP A 284 14.63 -2.30 -32.60
CA ASP A 284 15.92 -1.72 -32.26
C ASP A 284 16.23 -0.52 -33.18
N GLU A 285 16.03 -0.68 -34.50
CA GLU A 285 16.16 0.42 -35.48
C GLU A 285 15.21 1.59 -35.15
N PHE A 286 13.97 1.30 -34.80
CA PHE A 286 13.00 2.33 -34.39
C PHE A 286 13.46 3.09 -33.14
N PHE A 287 13.99 2.39 -32.13
CA PHE A 287 14.49 3.05 -30.93
C PHE A 287 15.74 3.89 -31.21
N GLU A 288 16.64 3.42 -32.07
CA GLU A 288 17.78 4.20 -32.52
C GLU A 288 17.36 5.48 -33.27
N GLU A 289 16.39 5.38 -34.18
CA GLU A 289 15.84 6.54 -34.89
C GLU A 289 15.22 7.56 -33.93
N GLN A 290 14.47 7.08 -32.92
CA GLN A 290 13.87 7.94 -31.90
C GLN A 290 14.92 8.61 -31.01
N MET A 291 15.95 7.88 -30.58
CA MET A 291 17.07 8.44 -29.81
C MET A 291 17.83 9.49 -30.62
N GLU A 292 18.05 9.25 -31.92
CA GLU A 292 18.73 10.20 -32.78
C GLU A 292 17.90 11.48 -32.99
N LYS A 293 16.60 11.35 -33.23
CA LYS A 293 15.67 12.51 -33.28
C LYS A 293 15.69 13.31 -31.98
N GLU A 294 15.65 12.65 -30.84
CA GLU A 294 15.74 13.33 -29.54
C GLU A 294 17.08 14.03 -29.34
N ARG A 295 18.19 13.38 -29.76
CA ARG A 295 19.54 13.96 -29.72
C ARG A 295 19.62 15.21 -30.60
N LEU A 296 19.13 15.14 -31.83
CA LEU A 296 19.10 16.27 -32.76
C LEU A 296 18.21 17.42 -32.24
N ASN A 297 17.04 17.11 -31.69
CA ASN A 297 16.15 18.10 -31.07
C ASN A 297 16.80 18.76 -29.84
N LYS A 298 17.53 17.97 -29.04
CA LYS A 298 18.30 18.50 -27.91
C LYS A 298 19.42 19.41 -28.40
N ILE A 299 20.18 19.01 -29.42
CA ILE A 299 21.26 19.82 -30.01
C ILE A 299 20.72 21.11 -30.63
N SER A 300 19.57 21.05 -31.30
CA SER A 300 18.95 22.20 -31.96
C SER A 300 18.37 23.21 -30.96
N SER A 301 17.96 22.76 -29.78
CA SER A 301 17.37 23.58 -28.72
C SER A 301 18.28 24.72 -28.25
N ALA A 302 17.72 25.93 -28.20
CA ALA A 302 18.41 27.12 -27.72
C ALA A 302 18.91 26.98 -26.27
N LYS A 303 18.15 26.29 -25.41
CA LYS A 303 18.49 26.05 -23.99
C LYS A 303 19.73 25.15 -23.87
N TYR A 304 19.85 24.13 -24.72
CA TYR A 304 21.01 23.25 -24.74
C TYR A 304 22.25 23.93 -25.32
N LYS A 305 22.08 24.74 -26.38
CA LYS A 305 23.17 25.58 -26.90
C LYS A 305 23.68 26.57 -25.85
N LYS A 306 22.78 27.17 -25.06
CA LYS A 306 23.11 28.03 -23.91
C LYS A 306 23.89 27.25 -22.84
N GLN A 307 23.46 26.04 -22.49
CA GLN A 307 24.17 25.16 -21.57
C GLN A 307 25.63 24.94 -22.01
N MET A 308 25.85 24.61 -23.28
CA MET A 308 27.20 24.38 -23.81
C MET A 308 28.07 25.64 -23.78
N ARG A 309 27.50 26.83 -24.05
CA ARG A 309 28.21 28.11 -23.94
C ARG A 309 28.62 28.42 -22.50
N MET A 310 27.74 28.18 -21.53
CA MET A 310 28.01 28.42 -20.10
C MET A 310 29.04 27.43 -19.54
N LYS A 311 28.96 26.16 -19.94
CA LYS A 311 29.97 25.15 -19.60
C LYS A 311 31.37 25.54 -20.08
N LYS A 312 31.48 26.09 -21.30
CA LYS A 312 32.76 26.63 -21.82
C LYS A 312 33.28 27.82 -21.00
N LYS A 313 32.41 28.57 -20.33
CA LYS A 313 32.76 29.70 -19.44
C LYS A 313 32.99 29.28 -17.98
N GLY A 314 33.01 27.97 -17.68
CA GLY A 314 33.21 27.46 -16.32
C GLY A 314 32.01 27.61 -15.38
N THR A 315 30.83 27.97 -15.91
CA THR A 315 29.60 28.18 -15.12
C THR A 315 28.63 27.01 -15.33
N SER A 316 28.00 26.52 -14.26
CA SER A 316 27.00 25.46 -14.35
C SER A 316 25.63 26.02 -14.77
N PHE A 317 25.06 25.45 -15.82
CA PHE A 317 23.67 25.65 -16.24
C PHE A 317 23.11 24.29 -16.61
N ASN A 318 21.90 23.96 -16.16
CA ASN A 318 21.26 22.69 -16.47
C ASN A 318 20.19 22.88 -17.55
N TYR A 319 20.20 22.04 -18.56
CA TYR A 319 19.15 22.04 -19.59
C TYR A 319 17.79 21.57 -19.04
N ASN A 320 17.81 20.72 -18.01
CA ASN A 320 16.60 20.12 -17.43
C ASN A 320 15.95 20.97 -16.33
N ASP A 321 16.66 21.99 -15.82
CA ASP A 321 16.13 23.00 -14.89
C ASP A 321 15.56 24.16 -15.68
#